data_AF-A0A3R7UTP1-F1
#
_entry.id   AF-A0A3R7UTP1-F1
#
_cell.length_a   1.000
_cell.length_b   1.000
_cell.length_c   1.000
_cell.angle_alpha   90.00
_cell.angle_beta   90.00
_cell.angle_gamma   90.00
#
_symmetry.space_group_name_H-M   'P 1'
#
loop_
_entity.id
_entity.type
_entity.pdbx_description
1 polymer ?
#
loop_
_entity_poly.entity_id
_entity_poly.type
_entity_poly.pdbx_seq_one_letter_code
_entity_poly.pdbx_strand_id
1 'polypeptide(L)'
;MLKTCHAGEGLRESMASDRSEKLNRDLDRMLVQAIERDLLVRIGWGREGDEKPKNGEIGALSLLPDESRSLLLGNLGEGAGLMNRGGTATVQGSVASMAGGWMSSGRLVVEKDAGSRVGFKMTGGSIVIHGSSDDNAGARMSGGTLLIRGDSGSNAGSGMSGGTVIIIGSSGDNPGIGMTGGQIIICGDCGSVPKGVVTERGSKNMSKDALDLMSSLGIDIPSDSLVLNAGDAPFADVHPSVNRGGNFSGIGVVGSGSGRIDSCVDVQTGTYVRGTREDSQELVLERPWIPILDDSNGIGPSIVRADPDRGDLLVVGDTTLAELEKGSLDCLGVIVDLDNLPRLNDAELDSIIVSIRSRMGPGSLLLLADRVDRVEELSRRCVDLNLDGILVDAASLDGAGATIALPRIGMASKKSGLAAAGCSIMIRLEGAVSADTIVISKCAGIDVVVSPDLEGGPEVVDSAIRGILREMGVTSFSEVNRSNLRAIDHGTAMQTGLRLAGLERPLPTWTRRD
;
A
#
# COMPACT_ATOMS: atom_id res chain seq x y z
N MET A 1 35.71 -5.48 10.02
CA MET A 1 35.69 -4.00 10.09
C MET A 1 35.51 -3.51 8.66
N LEU A 2 34.26 -3.22 8.27
CA LEU A 2 33.83 -2.43 7.11
C LEU A 2 32.30 -2.33 7.25
N LYS A 3 31.88 -1.57 8.26
CA LYS A 3 30.61 -0.86 8.27
C LYS A 3 30.83 0.36 7.38
N THR A 4 29.96 0.55 6.37
CA THR A 4 29.37 1.83 5.93
C THR A 4 28.99 1.73 4.46
N CYS A 5 27.70 1.87 4.14
CA CYS A 5 27.14 2.54 2.93
C CYS A 5 25.60 2.38 2.81
N HIS A 6 24.82 2.37 3.90
CA HIS A 6 23.34 2.44 3.81
C HIS A 6 22.72 3.68 4.45
N ALA A 7 23.42 4.40 5.33
CA ALA A 7 22.89 5.62 5.92
C ALA A 7 22.83 6.82 4.92
N GLY A 8 23.58 6.76 3.82
CA GLY A 8 23.67 7.85 2.84
C GLY A 8 22.61 7.83 1.74
N GLU A 9 22.02 6.67 1.43
CA GLU A 9 20.94 6.52 0.46
C GLU A 9 19.59 6.87 1.10
N GLY A 10 19.28 6.32 2.29
CA GLY A 10 18.03 6.64 3.00
C GLY A 10 17.85 8.12 3.36
N LEU A 11 18.93 8.85 3.67
CA LEU A 11 18.87 10.31 3.88
C LEU A 11 18.62 11.09 2.58
N ARG A 12 19.10 10.60 1.43
CA ARG A 12 18.87 11.23 0.11
C ARG A 12 17.47 10.94 -0.42
N GLU A 13 16.97 9.73 -0.19
CA GLU A 13 15.60 9.31 -0.51
C GLU A 13 14.59 10.07 0.35
N SER A 14 14.78 10.16 1.67
CA SER A 14 13.93 10.98 2.56
C SER A 14 13.84 12.45 2.12
N MET A 15 14.94 13.06 1.68
CA MET A 15 14.93 14.43 1.11
C MET A 15 14.23 14.52 -0.25
N ALA A 16 14.15 13.44 -1.03
CA ALA A 16 13.42 13.39 -2.29
C ALA A 16 11.91 13.25 -2.05
N SER A 17 11.50 12.41 -1.10
CA SER A 17 10.11 12.24 -0.70
C SER A 17 9.56 13.54 -0.09
N ASP A 18 10.32 14.23 0.78
CA ASP A 18 9.91 15.51 1.37
C ASP A 18 9.74 16.63 0.32
N ARG A 19 10.66 16.69 -0.67
CA ARG A 19 10.54 17.64 -1.79
C ARG A 19 9.31 17.35 -2.65
N SER A 20 9.02 16.07 -2.87
CA SER A 20 7.88 15.60 -3.65
C SER A 20 6.55 15.87 -2.93
N GLU A 21 6.50 15.61 -1.61
CA GLU A 21 5.35 15.93 -0.78
C GLU A 21 5.06 17.43 -0.78
N LYS A 22 6.09 18.26 -0.58
CA LYS A 22 5.96 19.72 -0.65
C LYS A 22 5.44 20.18 -2.01
N LEU A 23 6.00 19.65 -3.10
CA LEU A 23 5.56 19.97 -4.45
C LEU A 23 4.07 19.68 -4.63
N ASN A 24 3.61 18.51 -4.19
CA ASN A 24 2.21 18.11 -4.32
C ASN A 24 1.27 18.94 -3.44
N ARG A 25 1.68 19.34 -2.23
CA ARG A 25 0.91 20.24 -1.36
C ARG A 25 0.81 21.66 -1.94
N ASP A 26 1.90 22.18 -2.49
CA ASP A 26 1.92 23.48 -3.16
C ASP A 26 1.06 23.47 -4.43
N LEU A 27 1.18 22.41 -5.22
CA LEU A 27 0.36 22.22 -6.43
C LEU A 27 -1.13 22.21 -6.11
N ASP A 28 -1.55 21.43 -5.11
CA ASP A 28 -2.95 21.32 -4.71
C ASP A 28 -3.56 22.70 -4.37
N ARG A 29 -2.84 23.51 -3.60
CA ARG A 29 -3.23 24.90 -3.32
C ARG A 29 -3.31 25.77 -4.57
N MET A 30 -2.37 25.61 -5.50
CA MET A 30 -2.36 26.37 -6.75
C MET A 30 -3.52 25.97 -7.67
N LEU A 31 -3.86 24.68 -7.73
CA LEU A 31 -4.94 24.18 -8.58
C LEU A 31 -6.30 24.71 -8.14
N VAL A 32 -6.59 24.77 -6.84
CA VAL A 32 -7.83 25.36 -6.33
C VAL A 32 -8.03 26.78 -6.86
N GLN A 33 -7.00 27.62 -6.77
CA GLN A 33 -7.06 29.00 -7.26
C GLN A 33 -7.09 29.10 -8.79
N ALA A 34 -6.47 28.14 -9.48
CA ALA A 34 -6.39 28.12 -10.94
C ALA A 34 -7.71 27.68 -11.57
N ILE A 35 -8.43 26.74 -10.97
CA ILE A 35 -9.75 26.28 -11.42
C ILE A 35 -10.74 27.46 -11.38
N GLU A 36 -10.79 28.21 -10.27
CA GLU A 36 -11.67 29.39 -10.13
C GLU A 36 -11.43 30.47 -11.21
N ARG A 37 -10.22 30.51 -11.77
CA ARG A 37 -9.79 31.54 -12.73
C ARG A 37 -9.61 31.02 -14.15
N ASP A 38 -9.91 29.74 -14.39
CA ASP A 38 -9.63 29.04 -15.63
C ASP A 38 -8.18 29.24 -16.11
N LEU A 39 -7.20 28.97 -15.24
CA LEU A 39 -5.77 29.14 -15.52
C LEU A 39 -5.03 27.80 -15.59
N LEU A 40 -3.88 27.81 -16.30
CA LEU A 40 -2.91 26.71 -16.31
C LEU A 40 -1.87 26.93 -15.20
N VAL A 41 -1.67 25.91 -14.34
CA VAL A 41 -0.57 25.92 -13.37
C VAL A 41 0.72 25.46 -14.04
N ARG A 42 1.74 26.32 -14.07
CA ARG A 42 3.07 26.02 -14.61
C ARG A 42 4.06 25.74 -13.49
N ILE A 43 4.67 24.55 -13.52
CA ILE A 43 5.62 24.06 -12.52
C ILE A 43 6.98 23.90 -13.18
N GLY A 44 8.01 24.46 -12.55
CA GLY A 44 9.37 24.43 -13.09
C GLY A 44 9.73 25.65 -13.93
N TRP A 45 9.03 26.77 -13.72
CA TRP A 45 9.42 28.10 -14.20
C TRP A 45 9.46 29.08 -13.03
N GLY A 46 10.41 30.02 -13.06
CA GLY A 46 10.42 31.16 -12.15
C GLY A 46 9.50 32.29 -12.61
N ARG A 47 9.43 33.37 -11.82
CA ARG A 47 8.53 34.51 -12.06
C ARG A 47 8.85 35.27 -13.34
N GLU A 48 10.11 35.24 -13.76
CA GLU A 48 10.59 35.90 -14.98
C GLU A 48 10.57 34.94 -16.19
N GLY A 49 10.03 33.73 -16.03
CA GLY A 49 9.96 32.71 -17.06
C GLY A 49 11.24 31.86 -17.18
N ASP A 50 12.20 32.02 -16.27
CA ASP A 50 13.41 31.23 -16.21
C ASP A 50 13.11 29.75 -15.89
N GLU A 51 13.69 28.84 -16.68
CA GLU A 51 13.47 27.41 -16.52
C GLU A 51 14.12 26.85 -15.26
N LYS A 52 13.35 26.12 -14.47
CA LYS A 52 13.76 25.42 -13.24
C LYS A 52 13.20 24.00 -13.25
N PRO A 53 13.69 23.13 -14.14
CA PRO A 53 13.15 21.80 -14.31
C PRO A 53 13.16 21.00 -13.00
N LYS A 54 12.09 20.22 -12.79
CA LYS A 54 11.97 19.22 -11.74
C LYS A 54 12.70 17.95 -12.16
N ASN A 55 13.41 17.32 -11.23
CA ASN A 55 14.27 16.17 -11.52
C ASN A 55 14.21 15.18 -10.36
N GLY A 56 13.51 14.07 -10.60
CA GLY A 56 13.41 12.94 -9.66
C GLY A 56 12.32 13.06 -8.61
N GLU A 57 11.45 14.09 -8.66
CA GLU A 57 10.26 14.11 -7.81
C GLU A 57 9.31 12.95 -8.17
N ILE A 58 8.90 12.20 -7.15
CA ILE A 58 8.06 10.99 -7.25
C ILE A 58 6.61 11.30 -6.83
N GLY A 59 5.64 10.50 -7.29
CA GLY A 59 4.23 10.66 -6.95
C GLY A 59 3.66 12.04 -7.30
N ALA A 60 4.32 12.77 -8.20
CA ALA A 60 3.94 14.13 -8.57
C ALA A 60 2.70 14.12 -9.47
N LEU A 61 1.94 15.21 -9.47
CA LEU A 61 0.75 15.35 -10.31
C LEU A 61 -0.33 14.29 -9.98
N SER A 62 -0.37 13.80 -8.74
CA SER A 62 -1.31 12.76 -8.30
C SER A 62 -2.63 13.34 -7.77
N LEU A 63 -3.71 12.55 -7.84
CA LEU A 63 -5.06 12.93 -7.41
C LEU A 63 -5.50 14.32 -7.92
N LEU A 64 -5.28 14.61 -9.21
CA LEU A 64 -5.64 15.92 -9.77
C LEU A 64 -7.17 16.05 -9.84
N PRO A 65 -7.73 17.17 -9.35
CA PRO A 65 -9.17 17.42 -9.40
C PRO A 65 -9.64 17.70 -10.83
N ASP A 66 -10.94 17.53 -11.04
CA ASP A 66 -11.60 17.85 -12.30
C ASP A 66 -11.33 19.29 -12.73
N GLU A 67 -11.29 19.50 -14.05
CA GLU A 67 -11.04 20.80 -14.71
C GLU A 67 -9.65 21.41 -14.44
N SER A 68 -8.83 20.80 -13.58
CA SER A 68 -7.49 21.28 -13.30
C SER A 68 -6.56 21.09 -14.51
N ARG A 69 -5.68 22.07 -14.73
CA ARG A 69 -4.66 22.01 -15.80
C ARG A 69 -3.30 22.32 -15.21
N SER A 70 -2.36 21.41 -15.44
CA SER A 70 -0.99 21.52 -14.97
C SER A 70 0.01 21.22 -16.08
N LEU A 71 1.07 22.02 -16.14
CA LEU A 71 2.20 21.86 -17.03
C LEU A 71 3.45 21.81 -16.15
N LEU A 72 4.24 20.75 -16.26
CA LEU A 72 5.46 20.56 -15.49
C LEU A 72 6.66 20.42 -16.42
N LEU A 73 7.71 21.20 -16.17
CA LEU A 73 8.99 21.08 -16.86
C LEU A 73 9.94 20.17 -16.09
N GLY A 74 10.51 19.18 -16.76
CA GLY A 74 11.57 18.33 -16.23
C GLY A 74 11.27 16.83 -16.27
N ASN A 75 12.13 16.03 -15.63
CA ASN A 75 12.04 14.57 -15.63
C ASN A 75 11.58 14.07 -14.25
N LEU A 76 10.39 13.49 -14.20
CA LEU A 76 9.80 12.99 -12.97
C LEU A 76 10.24 11.56 -12.68
N GLY A 77 10.26 11.24 -11.39
CA GLY A 77 10.41 9.86 -10.93
C GLY A 77 9.12 9.06 -11.08
N GLU A 78 9.00 8.01 -10.27
CA GLU A 78 7.91 7.04 -10.30
C GLU A 78 6.58 7.69 -9.93
N GLY A 79 5.49 7.18 -10.52
CA GLY A 79 4.13 7.54 -10.10
C GLY A 79 3.65 8.92 -10.54
N ALA A 80 4.19 9.49 -11.62
CA ALA A 80 3.68 10.73 -12.19
C ALA A 80 2.22 10.56 -12.64
N GLY A 81 1.29 11.40 -12.18
CA GLY A 81 -0.12 11.30 -12.57
C GLY A 81 -0.90 10.18 -11.88
N LEU A 82 -0.39 9.59 -10.80
CA LEU A 82 -1.08 8.53 -10.05
C LEU A 82 -2.48 8.96 -9.60
N MET A 83 -3.45 8.04 -9.72
CA MET A 83 -4.80 8.20 -9.18
C MET A 83 -5.53 9.45 -9.72
N ASN A 84 -5.20 9.92 -10.93
CA ASN A 84 -5.85 11.09 -11.52
C ASN A 84 -7.37 10.83 -11.72
N ARG A 85 -8.18 11.83 -11.38
CA ARG A 85 -9.65 11.77 -11.33
C ARG A 85 -10.34 12.65 -12.38
N GLY A 86 -9.60 13.50 -13.09
CA GLY A 86 -10.19 14.40 -14.09
C GLY A 86 -9.30 15.55 -14.55
N GLY A 87 -8.21 15.81 -13.84
CA GLY A 87 -7.24 16.82 -14.22
C GLY A 87 -6.50 16.50 -15.52
N THR A 88 -6.03 17.56 -16.19
CA THR A 88 -5.10 17.47 -17.31
C THR A 88 -3.69 17.81 -16.82
N ALA A 89 -2.77 16.87 -16.97
CA ALA A 89 -1.35 17.02 -16.67
C ALA A 89 -0.52 16.89 -17.95
N THR A 90 0.43 17.80 -18.14
CA THR A 90 1.43 17.71 -19.20
C THR A 90 2.83 17.79 -18.59
N VAL A 91 3.67 16.80 -18.91
CA VAL A 91 5.07 16.73 -18.50
C VAL A 91 5.96 16.98 -19.71
N GLN A 92 6.66 18.12 -19.70
CA GLN A 92 7.69 18.48 -20.67
C GLN A 92 9.01 17.81 -20.26
N GLY A 93 9.10 16.52 -20.51
CA GLY A 93 10.22 15.66 -20.14
C GLY A 93 9.81 14.20 -20.09
N SER A 94 10.63 13.40 -19.42
CA SER A 94 10.39 11.96 -19.23
C SER A 94 9.79 11.68 -17.85
N VAL A 95 9.14 10.53 -17.71
CA VAL A 95 8.63 10.02 -16.42
C VAL A 95 9.17 8.61 -16.18
N ALA A 96 9.35 8.22 -14.92
CA ALA A 96 9.75 6.85 -14.60
C ALA A 96 8.53 5.90 -14.60
N SER A 97 8.57 4.82 -13.81
CA SER A 97 7.53 3.79 -13.84
C SER A 97 6.20 4.27 -13.23
N MET A 98 5.12 3.54 -13.53
CA MET A 98 3.77 3.74 -12.98
C MET A 98 3.11 5.09 -13.31
N ALA A 99 3.54 5.75 -14.38
CA ALA A 99 2.90 6.98 -14.83
C ALA A 99 1.41 6.74 -15.16
N GLY A 100 0.51 7.53 -14.57
CA GLY A 100 -0.94 7.38 -14.72
C GLY A 100 -1.52 6.08 -14.14
N GLY A 101 -0.82 5.43 -13.20
CA GLY A 101 -1.35 4.25 -12.51
C GLY A 101 -2.63 4.58 -11.71
N TRP A 102 -3.60 3.66 -11.69
CA TRP A 102 -4.91 3.80 -11.04
C TRP A 102 -5.70 5.06 -11.45
N MET A 103 -5.43 5.61 -12.64
CA MET A 103 -6.18 6.72 -13.21
C MET A 103 -7.60 6.28 -13.60
N SER A 104 -8.62 7.05 -13.22
CA SER A 104 -10.02 6.78 -13.60
C SER A 104 -10.58 7.76 -14.63
N SER A 105 -10.02 8.97 -14.71
CA SER A 105 -10.44 10.01 -15.63
C SER A 105 -9.36 11.08 -15.76
N GLY A 106 -9.55 12.03 -16.66
CA GLY A 106 -8.61 13.10 -16.98
C GLY A 106 -7.67 12.76 -18.12
N ARG A 107 -6.56 13.52 -18.20
CA ARG A 107 -5.56 13.36 -19.25
C ARG A 107 -4.14 13.52 -18.73
N LEU A 108 -3.25 12.59 -19.08
CA LEU A 108 -1.80 12.72 -18.86
C LEU A 108 -1.07 12.74 -20.21
N VAL A 109 -0.24 13.76 -20.44
CA VAL A 109 0.60 13.88 -21.62
C VAL A 109 2.06 13.93 -21.19
N VAL A 110 2.89 13.06 -21.75
CA VAL A 110 4.34 13.02 -21.53
C VAL A 110 5.02 13.28 -22.87
N GLU A 111 5.82 14.35 -22.96
CA GLU A 111 6.45 14.78 -24.22
C GLU A 111 7.64 13.89 -24.64
N LYS A 112 8.19 13.09 -23.73
CA LYS A 112 9.28 12.14 -24.01
C LYS A 112 8.89 10.72 -23.59
N ASP A 113 9.83 9.98 -23.01
CA ASP A 113 9.71 8.57 -22.66
C ASP A 113 9.06 8.37 -21.28
N ALA A 114 8.51 7.18 -21.09
CA ALA A 114 7.93 6.73 -19.84
C ALA A 114 8.53 5.38 -19.41
N GLY A 115 8.65 5.14 -18.10
CA GLY A 115 9.16 3.87 -17.59
C GLY A 115 8.17 2.71 -17.72
N SER A 116 8.40 1.66 -16.93
CA SER A 116 7.51 0.48 -16.92
C SER A 116 6.13 0.77 -16.30
N ARG A 117 5.12 -0.06 -16.57
CA ARG A 117 3.79 0.00 -15.92
C ARG A 117 3.02 1.31 -16.13
N VAL A 118 3.23 2.02 -17.25
CA VAL A 118 2.40 3.19 -17.61
C VAL A 118 0.93 2.77 -17.72
N GLY A 119 0.02 3.54 -17.13
CA GLY A 119 -1.42 3.24 -17.16
C GLY A 119 -1.79 1.94 -16.42
N PHE A 120 -0.97 1.47 -15.48
CA PHE A 120 -1.27 0.29 -14.69
C PHE A 120 -2.61 0.43 -13.97
N LYS A 121 -3.52 -0.53 -14.17
CA LYS A 121 -4.88 -0.51 -13.61
C LYS A 121 -5.67 0.78 -13.88
N MET A 122 -5.41 1.44 -14.99
CA MET A 122 -6.25 2.53 -15.45
C MET A 122 -7.67 2.01 -15.74
N THR A 123 -8.67 2.73 -15.22
CA THR A 123 -10.09 2.41 -15.39
C THR A 123 -10.79 3.40 -16.33
N GLY A 124 -10.17 4.55 -16.62
CA GLY A 124 -10.68 5.55 -17.55
C GLY A 124 -9.72 6.73 -17.75
N GLY A 125 -10.11 7.69 -18.59
CA GLY A 125 -9.28 8.82 -19.01
C GLY A 125 -8.39 8.52 -20.22
N SER A 126 -7.37 9.37 -20.44
CA SER A 126 -6.40 9.19 -21.54
C SER A 126 -4.95 9.47 -21.12
N ILE A 127 -4.03 8.63 -21.59
CA ILE A 127 -2.58 8.83 -21.44
C ILE A 127 -1.93 8.88 -22.82
N VAL A 128 -1.11 9.89 -23.06
CA VAL A 128 -0.36 10.07 -24.32
C VAL A 128 1.13 10.18 -24.02
N ILE A 129 1.90 9.23 -24.50
CA ILE A 129 3.36 9.20 -24.44
C ILE A 129 3.90 9.52 -25.83
N HIS A 130 4.62 10.62 -25.97
CA HIS A 130 5.21 11.03 -27.26
C HIS A 130 6.49 10.27 -27.60
N GLY A 131 7.20 9.74 -26.61
CA GLY A 131 8.33 8.82 -26.76
C GLY A 131 7.92 7.35 -26.63
N SER A 132 8.85 6.54 -26.13
CA SER A 132 8.67 5.10 -25.89
C SER A 132 8.28 4.80 -24.44
N SER A 133 7.79 3.58 -24.19
CA SER A 133 7.58 3.04 -22.85
C SER A 133 8.29 1.71 -22.64
N ASP A 134 8.69 1.41 -21.40
CA ASP A 134 9.25 0.10 -21.04
C ASP A 134 8.14 -0.97 -20.94
N ASP A 135 8.41 -2.06 -20.20
CA ASP A 135 7.53 -3.20 -20.05
C ASP A 135 6.22 -2.88 -19.31
N ASN A 136 5.19 -3.70 -19.56
CA ASN A 136 3.90 -3.71 -18.86
C ASN A 136 3.06 -2.43 -19.05
N ALA A 137 3.21 -1.72 -20.16
CA ALA A 137 2.32 -0.62 -20.52
C ALA A 137 0.85 -1.10 -20.57
N GLY A 138 -0.07 -0.40 -19.90
CA GLY A 138 -1.49 -0.74 -19.82
C GLY A 138 -1.80 -2.05 -19.07
N ALA A 139 -0.86 -2.56 -18.26
CA ALA A 139 -1.10 -3.79 -17.50
C ALA A 139 -2.29 -3.65 -16.53
N ARG A 140 -3.16 -4.66 -16.53
CA ARG A 140 -4.42 -4.74 -15.76
C ARG A 140 -5.40 -3.59 -15.99
N MET A 141 -5.27 -2.86 -17.10
CA MET A 141 -6.21 -1.83 -17.50
C MET A 141 -7.61 -2.42 -17.72
N SER A 142 -8.63 -1.73 -17.21
CA SER A 142 -10.04 -2.12 -17.38
C SER A 142 -10.85 -1.09 -18.17
N GLY A 143 -10.27 0.09 -18.45
CA GLY A 143 -10.88 1.13 -19.26
C GLY A 143 -9.94 2.29 -19.53
N GLY A 144 -10.35 3.23 -20.40
CA GLY A 144 -9.55 4.37 -20.85
C GLY A 144 -8.79 4.13 -22.16
N THR A 145 -7.94 5.09 -22.53
CA THR A 145 -7.07 4.98 -23.73
C THR A 145 -5.62 5.31 -23.39
N LEU A 146 -4.70 4.41 -23.72
CA LEU A 146 -3.24 4.63 -23.64
C LEU A 146 -2.67 4.67 -25.06
N LEU A 147 -2.05 5.80 -25.42
CA LEU A 147 -1.37 5.99 -26.71
C LEU A 147 0.14 6.19 -26.49
N ILE A 148 0.95 5.36 -27.14
CA ILE A 148 2.41 5.42 -27.14
C ILE A 148 2.87 5.64 -28.58
N ARG A 149 3.57 6.75 -28.83
CA ARG A 149 4.06 7.09 -30.18
C ARG A 149 5.33 6.34 -30.57
N GLY A 150 6.18 6.02 -29.59
CA GLY A 150 7.36 5.20 -29.78
C GLY A 150 7.07 3.70 -29.64
N ASP A 151 8.08 2.98 -29.18
CA ASP A 151 8.01 1.55 -28.91
C ASP A 151 7.49 1.28 -27.50
N SER A 152 6.93 0.09 -27.30
CA SER A 152 6.58 -0.44 -25.99
C SER A 152 7.40 -1.70 -25.71
N GLY A 153 7.82 -1.87 -24.45
CA GLY A 153 8.45 -3.10 -23.97
C GLY A 153 7.51 -4.32 -24.00
N SER A 154 7.93 -5.37 -23.31
CA SER A 154 7.19 -6.63 -23.22
C SER A 154 5.94 -6.51 -22.36
N ASN A 155 5.00 -7.43 -22.53
CA ASN A 155 3.79 -7.57 -21.69
C ASN A 155 2.84 -6.36 -21.73
N ALA A 156 2.82 -5.60 -22.83
CA ALA A 156 1.83 -4.54 -23.04
C ALA A 156 0.41 -5.12 -22.91
N GLY A 157 -0.47 -4.46 -22.15
CA GLY A 157 -1.84 -4.91 -21.87
C GLY A 157 -1.93 -6.25 -21.13
N SER A 158 -0.91 -6.65 -20.36
CA SER A 158 -0.96 -7.89 -19.58
C SER A 158 -2.08 -7.86 -18.54
N GLY A 159 -2.95 -8.89 -18.54
CA GLY A 159 -4.11 -8.96 -17.65
C GLY A 159 -5.17 -7.88 -17.90
N MET A 160 -5.16 -7.22 -19.07
CA MET A 160 -6.15 -6.21 -19.45
C MET A 160 -7.55 -6.83 -19.57
N SER A 161 -8.55 -6.17 -18.98
CA SER A 161 -9.96 -6.57 -19.06
C SER A 161 -10.83 -5.60 -19.87
N GLY A 162 -10.30 -4.42 -20.20
CA GLY A 162 -10.99 -3.40 -20.98
C GLY A 162 -10.09 -2.20 -21.30
N GLY A 163 -10.58 -1.28 -22.15
CA GLY A 163 -9.85 -0.11 -22.62
C GLY A 163 -9.18 -0.31 -24.00
N THR A 164 -8.37 0.66 -24.41
CA THR A 164 -7.64 0.62 -25.68
C THR A 164 -6.18 1.03 -25.49
N VAL A 165 -5.23 0.19 -25.89
CA VAL A 165 -3.79 0.49 -25.93
C VAL A 165 -3.37 0.63 -27.39
N ILE A 166 -2.75 1.74 -27.76
CA ILE A 166 -2.30 2.04 -29.13
C ILE A 166 -0.80 2.29 -29.08
N ILE A 167 -0.04 1.49 -29.81
CA ILE A 167 1.41 1.58 -29.95
C ILE A 167 1.70 1.87 -31.42
N ILE A 168 2.22 3.06 -31.70
CA ILE A 168 2.57 3.47 -33.08
C ILE A 168 3.90 2.85 -33.52
N GLY A 169 4.82 2.61 -32.58
CA GLY A 169 6.03 1.83 -32.82
C GLY A 169 5.80 0.32 -32.70
N SER A 170 6.85 -0.36 -32.26
CA SER A 170 6.89 -1.81 -32.07
C SER A 170 6.57 -2.21 -30.63
N SER A 171 6.14 -3.44 -30.42
CA SER A 171 5.90 -4.04 -29.10
C SER A 171 6.83 -5.22 -28.87
N GLY A 172 7.32 -5.36 -27.64
CA GLY A 172 8.08 -6.53 -27.18
C GLY A 172 7.25 -7.82 -27.11
N ASP A 173 7.77 -8.80 -26.36
CA ASP A 173 7.16 -10.12 -26.23
C ASP A 173 5.89 -10.11 -25.36
N ASN A 174 5.01 -11.07 -25.61
CA ASN A 174 3.80 -11.38 -24.83
C ASN A 174 2.77 -10.23 -24.67
N PRO A 175 2.49 -9.40 -25.70
CA PRO A 175 1.42 -8.42 -25.58
C PRO A 175 0.06 -9.11 -25.40
N GLY A 176 -0.74 -8.60 -24.47
CA GLY A 176 -2.06 -9.15 -24.13
C GLY A 176 -2.01 -10.43 -23.29
N ILE A 177 -0.86 -10.81 -22.70
CA ILE A 177 -0.80 -12.03 -21.87
C ILE A 177 -1.82 -11.98 -20.74
N GLY A 178 -2.72 -12.97 -20.71
CA GLY A 178 -3.81 -13.05 -19.73
C GLY A 178 -4.91 -11.99 -19.92
N MET A 179 -5.00 -11.31 -21.07
CA MET A 179 -6.09 -10.39 -21.35
C MET A 179 -7.44 -11.11 -21.40
N THR A 180 -8.47 -10.51 -20.80
CA THR A 180 -9.86 -10.99 -20.81
C THR A 180 -10.80 -10.07 -21.57
N GLY A 181 -10.32 -8.86 -21.93
CA GLY A 181 -11.05 -7.90 -22.73
C GLY A 181 -10.19 -6.70 -23.11
N GLY A 182 -10.79 -5.73 -23.80
CA GLY A 182 -10.07 -4.59 -24.37
C GLY A 182 -9.39 -4.88 -25.70
N GLN A 183 -8.64 -3.90 -26.20
CA GLN A 183 -7.99 -3.96 -27.50
C GLN A 183 -6.58 -3.36 -27.44
N ILE A 184 -5.60 -4.04 -28.03
CA ILE A 184 -4.23 -3.54 -28.21
C ILE A 184 -3.96 -3.40 -29.71
N ILE A 185 -3.49 -2.24 -30.14
CA ILE A 185 -3.18 -1.95 -31.54
C ILE A 185 -1.70 -1.63 -31.66
N ILE A 186 -0.99 -2.36 -32.53
CA ILE A 186 0.45 -2.21 -32.76
C ILE A 186 0.65 -1.92 -34.24
N CYS A 187 1.23 -0.76 -34.55
CA CYS A 187 1.46 -0.35 -35.94
C CYS A 187 2.82 -0.82 -36.47
N GLY A 188 3.79 -1.06 -35.60
CA GLY A 188 5.11 -1.61 -35.93
C GLY A 188 5.18 -3.13 -35.77
N ASP A 189 6.38 -3.63 -35.45
CA ASP A 189 6.62 -5.05 -35.26
C ASP A 189 6.12 -5.52 -33.89
N CYS A 190 5.69 -6.77 -33.81
CA CYS A 190 5.25 -7.40 -32.57
C CYS A 190 6.12 -8.63 -32.30
N GLY A 191 6.60 -8.76 -31.06
CA GLY A 191 7.24 -9.97 -30.58
C GLY A 191 6.30 -11.18 -30.53
N SER A 192 6.67 -12.19 -29.74
CA SER A 192 5.88 -13.42 -29.59
C SER A 192 4.50 -13.14 -28.97
N VAL A 193 3.43 -13.50 -29.68
CA VAL A 193 2.06 -13.35 -29.17
C VAL A 193 1.73 -14.53 -28.23
N PRO A 194 1.20 -14.28 -27.02
CA PRO A 194 0.95 -15.32 -26.05
C PRO A 194 -0.32 -16.13 -26.40
N LYS A 195 -0.47 -17.31 -25.80
CA LYS A 195 -1.69 -18.10 -25.95
C LYS A 195 -2.90 -17.36 -25.34
N GLY A 196 -4.06 -17.50 -25.97
CA GLY A 196 -5.30 -16.86 -25.53
C GLY A 196 -5.52 -15.46 -26.10
N VAL A 197 -4.62 -14.96 -26.95
CA VAL A 197 -4.76 -13.69 -27.67
C VAL A 197 -5.09 -13.95 -29.14
N VAL A 198 -6.14 -13.28 -29.64
CA VAL A 198 -6.56 -13.35 -31.04
C VAL A 198 -5.97 -12.16 -31.78
N THR A 199 -5.38 -12.42 -32.95
CA THR A 199 -4.75 -11.41 -33.79
C THR A 199 -5.59 -11.13 -35.03
N GLU A 200 -5.79 -9.85 -35.34
CA GLU A 200 -6.45 -9.36 -36.53
C GLU A 200 -5.62 -8.26 -37.20
N ARG A 201 -5.91 -7.92 -38.46
CA ARG A 201 -5.27 -6.82 -39.18
C ARG A 201 -6.28 -5.72 -39.48
N GLY A 202 -5.89 -4.46 -39.24
CA GLY A 202 -6.69 -3.28 -39.53
C GLY A 202 -6.89 -2.36 -38.33
N SER A 203 -7.83 -1.42 -38.47
CA SER A 203 -8.18 -0.44 -37.43
C SER A 203 -9.68 -0.47 -37.08
N LYS A 204 -10.35 -1.60 -37.38
CA LYS A 204 -11.80 -1.73 -37.20
C LYS A 204 -12.14 -1.95 -35.71
N ASN A 205 -13.24 -1.37 -35.26
CA ASN A 205 -13.84 -1.56 -33.93
C ASN A 205 -13.11 -0.92 -32.74
N MET A 206 -12.40 0.19 -32.97
CA MET A 206 -11.87 0.99 -31.86
C MET A 206 -12.98 1.66 -31.05
N SER A 207 -12.71 1.90 -29.76
CA SER A 207 -13.58 2.72 -28.93
C SER A 207 -13.69 4.13 -29.49
N LYS A 208 -14.85 4.78 -29.31
CA LYS A 208 -15.07 6.16 -29.76
C LYS A 208 -14.03 7.11 -29.14
N ASP A 209 -13.74 6.95 -27.86
CA ASP A 209 -12.77 7.78 -27.13
C ASP A 209 -11.37 7.68 -27.74
N ALA A 210 -10.96 6.47 -28.16
CA ALA A 210 -9.68 6.27 -28.84
C ALA A 210 -9.64 6.93 -30.22
N LEU A 211 -10.73 6.83 -31.00
CA LEU A 211 -10.85 7.51 -32.30
C LEU A 211 -10.81 9.04 -32.14
N ASP A 212 -11.55 9.57 -31.17
CA ASP A 212 -11.59 11.00 -30.87
C ASP A 212 -10.20 11.50 -30.44
N LEU A 213 -9.50 10.76 -29.57
CA LEU A 213 -8.13 11.07 -29.16
C LEU A 213 -7.16 11.12 -30.35
N MET A 214 -7.17 10.11 -31.20
CA MET A 214 -6.29 10.07 -32.38
C MET A 214 -6.57 11.20 -33.36
N SER A 215 -7.85 11.48 -33.63
CA SER A 215 -8.25 12.58 -34.50
C SER A 215 -7.78 13.93 -33.96
N SER A 216 -7.84 14.12 -32.62
CA SER A 216 -7.34 15.33 -31.96
C SER A 216 -5.83 15.51 -32.07
N LEU A 217 -5.08 14.42 -32.24
CA LEU A 217 -3.63 14.40 -32.36
C LEU A 217 -3.15 14.30 -33.82
N GLY A 218 -4.06 14.19 -34.79
CA GLY A 218 -3.74 14.00 -36.20
C GLY A 218 -2.97 12.71 -36.47
N ILE A 219 -3.33 11.62 -35.81
CA ILE A 219 -2.68 10.31 -35.95
C ILE A 219 -3.59 9.38 -36.75
N ASP A 220 -3.06 8.85 -37.86
CA ASP A 220 -3.72 7.85 -38.68
C ASP A 220 -3.11 6.47 -38.41
N ILE A 221 -3.95 5.47 -38.14
CA ILE A 221 -3.51 4.07 -37.97
C ILE A 221 -3.38 3.39 -39.34
N PRO A 222 -2.20 2.83 -39.68
CA PRO A 222 -2.02 2.05 -40.90
C PRO A 222 -3.01 0.88 -41.01
N SER A 223 -3.50 0.59 -42.22
CA SER A 223 -4.49 -0.47 -42.45
C SER A 223 -3.97 -1.89 -42.19
N ASP A 224 -2.66 -2.06 -42.08
CA ASP A 224 -1.96 -3.32 -41.79
C ASP A 224 -1.55 -3.46 -40.32
N SER A 225 -1.94 -2.51 -39.45
CA SER A 225 -1.70 -2.58 -38.01
C SER A 225 -2.25 -3.88 -37.41
N LEU A 226 -1.51 -4.43 -36.46
CA LEU A 226 -1.88 -5.63 -35.73
C LEU A 226 -2.83 -5.25 -34.59
N VAL A 227 -3.99 -5.90 -34.53
CA VAL A 227 -4.96 -5.74 -33.46
C VAL A 227 -5.01 -7.02 -32.65
N LEU A 228 -4.84 -6.89 -31.33
CA LEU A 228 -4.91 -7.98 -30.38
C LEU A 228 -6.19 -7.84 -29.55
N ASN A 229 -6.98 -8.91 -29.52
CA ASN A 229 -8.20 -9.03 -28.75
C ASN A 229 -8.14 -10.29 -27.86
N ALA A 230 -8.98 -10.32 -26.82
CA ALA A 230 -9.06 -11.47 -25.93
C ALA A 230 -9.70 -12.67 -26.64
N GLY A 231 -9.09 -13.83 -26.51
CA GLY A 231 -9.67 -15.11 -26.95
C GLY A 231 -10.48 -15.79 -25.85
N ASP A 232 -11.05 -16.95 -26.19
CA ASP A 232 -12.00 -17.67 -25.32
C ASP A 232 -11.39 -18.36 -24.08
N ALA A 233 -10.06 -18.31 -23.90
CA ALA A 233 -9.37 -19.09 -22.86
C ALA A 233 -8.32 -18.25 -22.09
N PRO A 234 -8.75 -17.36 -21.18
CA PRO A 234 -7.82 -16.72 -20.27
C PRO A 234 -7.24 -17.75 -19.30
N PHE A 235 -5.93 -17.64 -19.03
CA PHE A 235 -5.31 -18.38 -17.93
C PHE A 235 -5.85 -17.81 -16.61
N ALA A 236 -6.56 -18.63 -15.83
CA ALA A 236 -7.00 -18.27 -14.49
C ALA A 236 -6.25 -19.15 -13.48
N ASP A 237 -5.35 -18.55 -12.71
CA ASP A 237 -4.67 -19.23 -11.62
C ASP A 237 -5.65 -19.43 -10.46
N VAL A 238 -5.69 -20.64 -9.90
CA VAL A 238 -6.40 -20.91 -8.65
C VAL A 238 -5.45 -20.56 -7.51
N HIS A 239 -5.77 -19.50 -6.76
CA HIS A 239 -5.00 -19.12 -5.59
C HIS A 239 -5.25 -20.11 -4.43
N PRO A 240 -4.21 -20.47 -3.66
CA PRO A 240 -4.38 -21.33 -2.49
C PRO A 240 -5.20 -20.62 -1.41
N SER A 241 -5.99 -21.38 -0.65
CA SER A 241 -6.63 -20.85 0.54
C SER A 241 -5.58 -20.50 1.60
N VAL A 242 -5.78 -19.38 2.27
CA VAL A 242 -4.88 -18.88 3.32
C VAL A 242 -5.67 -18.87 4.62
N ASN A 243 -5.09 -19.44 5.69
CA ASN A 243 -5.71 -19.45 7.02
C ASN A 243 -5.04 -18.38 7.90
N ARG A 244 -5.85 -17.55 8.57
CA ARG A 244 -5.39 -16.46 9.45
C ARG A 244 -5.35 -16.89 10.91
N GLY A 245 -6.35 -17.64 11.35
CA GLY A 245 -6.48 -18.06 12.75
C GLY A 245 -6.93 -16.91 13.66
N GLY A 246 -7.70 -17.26 14.69
CA GLY A 246 -8.33 -16.28 15.60
C GLY A 246 -7.73 -16.19 17.00
N ASN A 247 -6.84 -17.12 17.37
CA ASN A 247 -6.31 -17.21 18.74
C ASN A 247 -4.87 -17.72 18.79
N PHE A 248 -4.27 -17.63 19.97
CA PHE A 248 -2.92 -18.12 20.26
C PHE A 248 -2.95 -19.43 21.05
N SER A 249 -3.50 -20.48 20.43
CA SER A 249 -3.58 -21.81 21.01
C SER A 249 -2.22 -22.29 21.56
N GLY A 250 -2.24 -22.88 22.75
CA GLY A 250 -1.05 -23.45 23.40
C GLY A 250 -0.16 -22.43 24.12
N ILE A 251 -0.54 -21.15 24.17
CA ILE A 251 0.15 -20.11 24.95
C ILE A 251 -0.67 -19.74 26.19
N GLY A 252 0.00 -19.64 27.33
CA GLY A 252 -0.58 -19.17 28.60
C GLY A 252 0.20 -17.98 29.17
N VAL A 253 -0.45 -17.29 30.10
CA VAL A 253 0.10 -16.11 30.78
C VAL A 253 0.48 -16.46 32.22
N VAL A 254 1.59 -15.90 32.70
CA VAL A 254 2.07 -16.02 34.08
C VAL A 254 2.33 -14.66 34.71
N GLY A 255 2.14 -14.58 36.03
CA GLY A 255 2.34 -13.34 36.78
C GLY A 255 3.79 -12.87 36.85
N SER A 256 3.95 -11.59 37.18
CA SER A 256 5.24 -10.87 37.20
C SER A 256 6.05 -11.10 38.50
N GLY A 257 5.52 -11.87 39.45
CA GLY A 257 6.17 -12.17 40.73
C GLY A 257 5.94 -11.13 41.84
N SER A 258 5.23 -10.03 41.54
CA SER A 258 4.81 -8.97 42.47
C SER A 258 3.64 -9.37 43.39
N GLY A 259 3.02 -10.54 43.16
CA GLY A 259 1.80 -10.96 43.83
C GLY A 259 0.53 -10.34 43.21
N ARG A 260 -0.64 -10.89 43.52
CA ARG A 260 -1.92 -10.41 43.00
C ARG A 260 -2.24 -9.00 43.50
N ILE A 261 -2.82 -8.18 42.63
CA ILE A 261 -3.33 -6.85 42.98
C ILE A 261 -4.77 -6.92 43.50
N ASP A 262 -5.10 -6.08 44.50
CA ASP A 262 -6.44 -5.99 45.06
C ASP A 262 -7.47 -5.52 44.01
N SER A 263 -8.70 -6.01 44.14
CA SER A 263 -9.85 -5.63 43.34
C SER A 263 -10.16 -4.13 43.33
N CYS A 264 -9.82 -3.41 44.41
CA CYS A 264 -10.09 -1.98 44.53
C CYS A 264 -9.06 -1.08 43.82
N VAL A 265 -7.91 -1.64 43.43
CA VAL A 265 -6.89 -0.91 42.68
C VAL A 265 -7.36 -0.77 41.23
N ASP A 266 -7.23 0.46 40.73
CA ASP A 266 -7.54 0.78 39.34
C ASP A 266 -6.50 0.17 38.40
N VAL A 267 -6.98 -0.38 37.29
CA VAL A 267 -6.15 -1.09 36.31
C VAL A 267 -6.40 -0.46 34.95
N GLN A 268 -5.34 0.08 34.37
CA GLN A 268 -5.38 0.74 33.07
C GLN A 268 -5.37 -0.29 31.95
N THR A 269 -6.47 -0.34 31.21
CA THR A 269 -6.63 -1.21 30.03
C THR A 269 -6.29 -0.49 28.73
N GLY A 270 -6.33 0.84 28.72
CA GLY A 270 -6.11 1.64 27.52
C GLY A 270 -4.69 1.55 26.96
N THR A 271 -4.57 1.84 25.68
CA THR A 271 -3.28 2.00 24.99
C THR A 271 -3.34 3.18 24.04
N TYR A 272 -2.18 3.71 23.66
CA TYR A 272 -2.06 4.70 22.61
C TYR A 272 -1.04 4.21 21.57
N VAL A 273 -1.31 4.51 20.30
CA VAL A 273 -0.36 4.35 19.21
C VAL A 273 0.02 5.75 18.74
N ARG A 274 1.30 6.07 18.89
CA ARG A 274 1.86 7.37 18.50
C ARG A 274 2.69 7.18 17.23
N GLY A 275 2.57 8.11 16.31
CA GLY A 275 3.45 8.12 15.14
C GLY A 275 4.91 8.43 15.49
N THR A 276 5.80 8.20 14.53
CA THR A 276 7.25 8.33 14.74
C THR A 276 7.73 9.78 14.72
N ARG A 277 6.88 10.72 14.31
CA ARG A 277 7.19 12.15 14.19
C ARG A 277 6.68 12.92 15.41
N GLU A 278 7.33 14.05 15.72
CA GLU A 278 6.96 14.87 16.89
C GLU A 278 5.51 15.37 16.83
N ASP A 279 5.05 15.76 15.63
CA ASP A 279 3.72 16.29 15.35
C ASP A 279 2.69 15.20 14.95
N SER A 280 3.04 13.91 15.07
CA SER A 280 2.12 12.83 14.72
C SER A 280 0.91 12.81 15.67
N GLN A 281 -0.26 12.58 15.09
CA GLN A 281 -1.49 12.31 15.82
C GLN A 281 -1.36 11.00 16.60
N GLU A 282 -2.21 10.83 17.61
CA GLU A 282 -2.23 9.66 18.47
C GLU A 282 -3.55 8.92 18.31
N LEU A 283 -3.48 7.62 18.04
CA LEU A 283 -4.62 6.72 18.13
C LEU A 283 -4.79 6.29 19.58
N VAL A 284 -5.86 6.73 20.23
CA VAL A 284 -6.17 6.39 21.62
C VAL A 284 -7.25 5.30 21.64
N LEU A 285 -6.96 4.20 22.33
CA LEU A 285 -7.88 3.07 22.44
C LEU A 285 -8.15 2.75 23.92
N GLU A 286 -9.42 2.48 24.25
CA GLU A 286 -9.82 2.08 25.61
C GLU A 286 -9.24 0.73 26.05
N ARG A 287 -8.83 -0.07 25.06
CA ARG A 287 -8.19 -1.37 25.19
C ARG A 287 -7.28 -1.61 23.99
N PRO A 288 -6.32 -2.54 24.00
CA PRO A 288 -5.41 -2.77 22.88
C PRO A 288 -6.04 -3.56 21.73
N TRP A 289 -7.18 -3.07 21.26
CA TRP A 289 -7.98 -3.63 20.19
C TRP A 289 -8.64 -2.53 19.38
N ILE A 290 -8.76 -2.75 18.08
CA ILE A 290 -9.50 -1.88 17.14
C ILE A 290 -10.29 -2.76 16.16
N PRO A 291 -11.58 -2.46 15.90
CA PRO A 291 -12.37 -3.21 14.95
C PRO A 291 -11.89 -2.95 13.51
N ILE A 292 -11.98 -3.97 12.64
CA ILE A 292 -11.88 -3.79 11.19
C ILE A 292 -13.25 -3.99 10.53
N LEU A 293 -13.75 -2.95 9.88
CA LEU A 293 -15.09 -2.83 9.34
C LEU A 293 -15.05 -2.50 7.84
N ASP A 294 -16.18 -2.62 7.17
CA ASP A 294 -16.32 -2.13 5.80
C ASP A 294 -16.39 -0.59 5.80
N ASP A 295 -17.29 -0.02 6.59
CA ASP A 295 -17.50 1.44 6.75
C ASP A 295 -17.41 1.86 8.23
N SER A 296 -17.29 3.17 8.48
CA SER A 296 -17.30 3.71 9.84
C SER A 296 -18.65 3.47 10.54
N ASN A 297 -18.59 3.20 11.86
CA ASN A 297 -19.77 3.04 12.70
C ASN A 297 -20.01 4.22 13.67
N GLY A 298 -19.07 5.18 13.76
CA GLY A 298 -19.14 6.33 14.66
C GLY A 298 -19.04 6.01 16.16
N ILE A 299 -18.73 4.77 16.55
CA ILE A 299 -18.65 4.30 17.96
C ILE A 299 -17.19 4.23 18.43
N GLY A 300 -16.36 5.18 17.97
CA GLY A 300 -14.92 5.26 18.30
C GLY A 300 -14.01 4.87 17.13
N PRO A 301 -12.69 4.86 17.34
CA PRO A 301 -11.73 4.57 16.28
C PRO A 301 -11.91 3.16 15.71
N SER A 302 -11.91 3.08 14.38
CA SER A 302 -11.99 1.82 13.64
C SER A 302 -11.00 1.79 12.48
N ILE A 303 -10.67 0.60 12.01
CA ILE A 303 -10.03 0.39 10.72
C ILE A 303 -11.13 0.13 9.71
N VAL A 304 -11.23 0.92 8.65
CA VAL A 304 -12.31 0.80 7.65
C VAL A 304 -11.75 0.54 6.26
N ARG A 305 -12.58 -0.03 5.38
CA ARG A 305 -12.24 -0.27 3.97
C ARG A 305 -12.76 0.83 3.05
N ALA A 306 -13.82 1.52 3.48
CA ALA A 306 -14.45 2.65 2.81
C ALA A 306 -15.00 3.64 3.86
N ASP A 307 -15.33 4.84 3.40
CA ASP A 307 -16.03 5.89 4.16
C ASP A 307 -15.57 6.10 5.62
N PRO A 308 -14.30 6.52 5.82
CA PRO A 308 -13.75 6.76 7.15
C PRO A 308 -14.30 8.04 7.79
N ASP A 309 -14.53 8.00 9.11
CA ASP A 309 -14.63 9.20 9.92
C ASP A 309 -13.22 9.72 10.27
N ARG A 310 -13.14 10.96 10.79
CA ARG A 310 -11.88 11.60 11.18
C ARG A 310 -11.04 10.83 12.20
N GLY A 311 -11.68 9.98 13.00
CA GLY A 311 -11.03 9.15 14.02
C GLY A 311 -10.53 7.79 13.51
N ASP A 312 -10.80 7.45 12.25
CA ASP A 312 -10.57 6.12 11.70
C ASP A 312 -9.28 6.00 10.90
N LEU A 313 -8.83 4.75 10.73
CA LEU A 313 -7.74 4.39 9.83
C LEU A 313 -8.32 3.77 8.54
N LEU A 314 -8.02 4.35 7.39
CA LEU A 314 -8.48 3.84 6.09
C LEU A 314 -7.49 2.80 5.53
N VAL A 315 -7.98 1.61 5.17
CA VAL A 315 -7.19 0.62 4.41
C VAL A 315 -7.22 0.96 2.93
N VAL A 316 -6.05 1.22 2.36
CA VAL A 316 -5.88 1.50 0.94
C VAL A 316 -5.16 0.34 0.27
N GLY A 317 -5.87 -0.36 -0.59
CA GLY A 317 -5.33 -1.43 -1.43
C GLY A 317 -5.58 -1.17 -2.91
N ASP A 318 -5.45 -2.22 -3.71
CA ASP A 318 -5.49 -2.14 -5.17
C ASP A 318 -6.81 -1.58 -5.75
N THR A 319 -7.96 -1.97 -5.17
CA THR A 319 -9.27 -1.42 -5.56
C THR A 319 -9.44 0.02 -5.08
N THR A 320 -9.15 0.27 -3.81
CA THR A 320 -9.31 1.59 -3.18
C THR A 320 -8.46 2.66 -3.86
N LEU A 321 -7.22 2.34 -4.28
CA LEU A 321 -6.38 3.28 -5.04
C LEU A 321 -7.03 3.75 -6.35
N ALA A 322 -7.77 2.86 -7.03
CA ALA A 322 -8.50 3.17 -8.26
C ALA A 322 -9.78 3.99 -8.01
N GLU A 323 -10.19 4.18 -6.76
CA GLU A 323 -11.41 4.88 -6.36
C GLU A 323 -11.12 6.03 -5.40
N LEU A 324 -9.84 6.24 -5.05
CA LEU A 324 -9.42 7.12 -3.97
C LEU A 324 -9.79 8.57 -4.28
N GLU A 325 -10.63 9.14 -3.43
CA GLU A 325 -10.94 10.55 -3.42
C GLU A 325 -10.14 11.29 -2.36
N LYS A 326 -9.86 12.57 -2.61
CA LYS A 326 -9.16 13.40 -1.63
C LYS A 326 -9.92 13.50 -0.30
N GLY A 327 -11.26 13.51 -0.36
CA GLY A 327 -12.11 13.59 0.83
C GLY A 327 -11.94 12.39 1.76
N SER A 328 -11.74 11.19 1.20
CA SER A 328 -11.53 9.94 1.96
C SER A 328 -10.24 9.92 2.77
N LEU A 329 -9.33 10.87 2.55
CA LEU A 329 -8.07 11.00 3.27
C LEU A 329 -8.14 11.99 4.46
N ASP A 330 -9.31 12.59 4.74
CA ASP A 330 -9.58 13.37 5.97
C ASP A 330 -9.88 12.44 7.15
N CYS A 331 -8.94 11.54 7.44
CA CYS A 331 -9.03 10.53 8.50
C CYS A 331 -7.78 10.55 9.41
N LEU A 332 -7.81 9.79 10.51
CA LEU A 332 -6.72 9.73 11.48
C LEU A 332 -5.43 9.21 10.84
N GLY A 333 -5.58 8.28 9.90
CA GLY A 333 -4.45 7.70 9.18
C GLY A 333 -4.85 6.73 8.08
N VAL A 334 -3.84 6.23 7.37
CA VAL A 334 -3.99 5.30 6.25
C VAL A 334 -3.10 4.08 6.48
N ILE A 335 -3.62 2.92 6.12
CA ILE A 335 -2.89 1.65 6.09
C ILE A 335 -2.81 1.20 4.63
N VAL A 336 -1.60 1.20 4.04
CA VAL A 336 -1.41 0.73 2.66
C VAL A 336 -1.23 -0.79 2.68
N ASP A 337 -2.21 -1.52 2.16
CA ASP A 337 -2.24 -2.98 2.12
C ASP A 337 -1.51 -3.53 0.89
N LEU A 338 -0.33 -4.10 1.13
CA LEU A 338 0.55 -4.66 0.12
C LEU A 338 0.10 -6.04 -0.38
N ASP A 339 -0.75 -6.77 0.35
CA ASP A 339 -1.11 -8.14 -0.04
C ASP A 339 -1.91 -8.18 -1.35
N ASN A 340 -2.70 -7.12 -1.58
CA ASN A 340 -3.52 -6.97 -2.77
C ASN A 340 -2.82 -6.20 -3.91
N LEU A 341 -1.64 -5.62 -3.66
CA LEU A 341 -0.89 -4.86 -4.65
C LEU A 341 0.04 -5.75 -5.48
N PRO A 342 0.41 -5.33 -6.71
CA PRO A 342 1.50 -6.00 -7.42
C PRO A 342 2.80 -5.91 -6.61
N ARG A 343 3.83 -6.67 -7.02
CA ARG A 343 5.17 -6.46 -6.47
C ARG A 343 5.67 -5.08 -6.86
N LEU A 344 5.76 -4.20 -5.88
CA LEU A 344 6.30 -2.84 -6.02
C LEU A 344 7.77 -2.82 -5.60
N ASN A 345 8.60 -2.15 -6.39
CA ASN A 345 9.92 -1.77 -5.91
C ASN A 345 9.81 -0.64 -4.86
N ASP A 346 10.92 -0.28 -4.23
CA ASP A 346 10.90 0.68 -3.12
C ASP A 346 10.49 2.10 -3.59
N ALA A 347 10.91 2.54 -4.78
CA ALA A 347 10.57 3.85 -5.33
C ALA A 347 9.09 3.94 -5.78
N GLU A 348 8.53 2.85 -6.31
CA GLU A 348 7.12 2.75 -6.65
C GLU A 348 6.23 2.81 -5.41
N LEU A 349 6.59 2.08 -4.36
CA LEU A 349 5.88 2.14 -3.09
C LEU A 349 5.98 3.55 -2.48
N ASP A 350 7.16 4.17 -2.51
CA ASP A 350 7.34 5.53 -2.02
C ASP A 350 6.52 6.55 -2.82
N SER A 351 6.36 6.35 -4.14
CA SER A 351 5.51 7.22 -4.96
C SER A 351 4.03 7.17 -4.55
N ILE A 352 3.53 5.99 -4.16
CA ILE A 352 2.16 5.82 -3.64
C ILE A 352 2.04 6.50 -2.27
N ILE A 353 3.02 6.26 -1.39
CA ILE A 353 3.08 6.86 -0.05
C ILE A 353 3.11 8.38 -0.13
N VAL A 354 3.97 8.97 -0.99
CA VAL A 354 4.06 10.42 -1.20
C VAL A 354 2.74 10.97 -1.75
N SER A 355 2.12 10.27 -2.71
CA SER A 355 0.83 10.69 -3.28
C SER A 355 -0.25 10.78 -2.19
N ILE A 356 -0.38 9.75 -1.36
CA ILE A 356 -1.35 9.69 -0.25
C ILE A 356 -1.00 10.71 0.83
N ARG A 357 0.24 10.69 1.35
CA ARG A 357 0.70 11.56 2.45
C ARG A 357 0.57 13.04 2.12
N SER A 358 0.77 13.44 0.86
CA SER A 358 0.63 14.83 0.42
C SER A 358 -0.82 15.35 0.42
N ARG A 359 -1.81 14.48 0.60
CA ARG A 359 -3.25 14.79 0.67
C ARG A 359 -3.82 14.63 2.08
N MET A 360 -3.11 13.95 2.96
CA MET A 360 -3.50 13.75 4.36
C MET A 360 -3.28 15.01 5.21
N GLY A 361 -4.03 15.09 6.31
CA GLY A 361 -3.80 16.08 7.36
C GLY A 361 -2.38 16.01 7.93
N PRO A 362 -1.83 17.13 8.45
CA PRO A 362 -0.56 17.10 9.15
C PRO A 362 -0.65 16.15 10.37
N GLY A 363 0.39 15.35 10.55
CA GLY A 363 0.47 14.39 11.64
C GLY A 363 -0.37 13.12 11.48
N SER A 364 -1.17 12.97 10.41
CA SER A 364 -1.93 11.74 10.18
C SER A 364 -1.01 10.51 10.10
N LEU A 365 -1.46 9.39 10.65
CA LEU A 365 -0.68 8.16 10.73
C LEU A 365 -0.60 7.46 9.37
N LEU A 366 0.55 6.89 9.02
CA LEU A 366 0.72 6.08 7.81
C LEU A 366 1.42 4.75 8.15
N LEU A 367 0.72 3.65 7.89
CA LEU A 367 1.19 2.30 8.17
C LEU A 367 1.24 1.45 6.89
N LEU A 368 2.00 0.37 6.92
CA LEU A 368 1.95 -0.69 5.90
C LEU A 368 1.28 -1.94 6.44
N ALA A 369 0.50 -2.61 5.61
CA ALA A 369 -0.03 -3.94 5.91
C ALA A 369 0.51 -4.98 4.93
N ASP A 370 0.80 -6.17 5.44
CA ASP A 370 1.07 -7.36 4.63
C ASP A 370 0.87 -8.62 5.48
N ARG A 371 0.86 -9.78 4.83
CA ARG A 371 0.85 -11.10 5.48
C ARG A 371 2.12 -11.36 6.27
N VAL A 372 1.98 -12.17 7.30
CA VAL A 372 3.09 -12.61 8.17
C VAL A 372 4.21 -13.31 7.39
N ASP A 373 3.90 -13.93 6.24
CA ASP A 373 4.89 -14.53 5.34
C ASP A 373 5.93 -13.53 4.83
N ARG A 374 5.57 -12.24 4.74
CA ARG A 374 6.43 -11.16 4.23
C ARG A 374 6.80 -10.14 5.32
N VAL A 375 6.63 -10.49 6.59
CA VAL A 375 6.83 -9.57 7.73
C VAL A 375 8.25 -8.99 7.81
N GLU A 376 9.28 -9.71 7.37
CA GLU A 376 10.65 -9.17 7.35
C GLU A 376 10.79 -7.99 6.39
N GLU A 377 10.26 -8.11 5.18
CA GLU A 377 10.30 -7.06 4.16
C GLU A 377 9.37 -5.90 4.54
N LEU A 378 8.18 -6.21 5.07
CA LEU A 378 7.25 -5.22 5.62
C LEU A 378 7.92 -4.36 6.72
N SER A 379 8.62 -5.01 7.65
CA SER A 379 9.29 -4.34 8.77
C SER A 379 10.49 -3.52 8.32
N ARG A 380 11.23 -3.98 7.29
CA ARG A 380 12.32 -3.22 6.68
C ARG A 380 11.78 -1.96 6.00
N ARG A 381 10.81 -2.12 5.09
CA ARG A 381 10.21 -1.02 4.32
C ARG A 381 9.58 0.04 5.23
N CYS A 382 8.92 -0.36 6.32
CA CYS A 382 8.36 0.58 7.29
C CYS A 382 9.43 1.50 7.90
N VAL A 383 10.60 0.97 8.23
CA VAL A 383 11.70 1.74 8.81
C VAL A 383 12.37 2.60 7.73
N ASP A 384 12.67 2.03 6.56
CA ASP A 384 13.36 2.73 5.47
C ASP A 384 12.53 3.92 4.93
N LEU A 385 11.20 3.77 4.87
CA LEU A 385 10.27 4.81 4.39
C LEU A 385 9.78 5.75 5.52
N ASN A 386 10.32 5.62 6.73
CA ASN A 386 9.99 6.43 7.90
C ASN A 386 8.46 6.53 8.15
N LEU A 387 7.84 5.37 8.33
CA LEU A 387 6.40 5.19 8.57
C LEU A 387 6.10 4.98 10.06
N ASP A 388 4.82 5.05 10.45
CA ASP A 388 4.39 5.05 11.85
C ASP A 388 4.19 3.64 12.44
N GLY A 389 4.08 2.63 11.59
CA GLY A 389 3.85 1.26 12.05
C GLY A 389 3.53 0.26 10.95
N ILE A 390 3.30 -0.97 11.38
CA ILE A 390 2.91 -2.08 10.52
C ILE A 390 1.65 -2.77 11.05
N LEU A 391 0.81 -3.24 10.13
CA LEU A 391 -0.29 -4.16 10.39
C LEU A 391 0.03 -5.52 9.76
N VAL A 392 0.28 -6.52 10.60
CA VAL A 392 0.61 -7.87 10.14
C VAL A 392 -0.67 -8.70 10.07
N ASP A 393 -1.08 -9.11 8.88
CA ASP A 393 -2.12 -10.12 8.74
C ASP A 393 -1.56 -11.49 9.12
N ALA A 394 -2.13 -12.14 10.13
CA ALA A 394 -1.71 -13.47 10.59
C ALA A 394 -1.94 -14.58 9.54
N ALA A 395 -2.63 -14.27 8.44
CA ALA A 395 -2.79 -15.13 7.27
C ALA A 395 -1.44 -15.61 6.72
N SER A 396 -1.28 -16.93 6.66
CA SER A 396 -0.04 -17.59 6.24
C SER A 396 -0.32 -18.71 5.23
N LEU A 397 0.53 -18.82 4.20
CA LEU A 397 0.41 -19.85 3.15
C LEU A 397 0.58 -21.28 3.67
N ASP A 398 1.41 -21.44 4.70
CA ASP A 398 1.65 -22.73 5.35
C ASP A 398 0.52 -23.16 6.31
N GLY A 399 -0.48 -22.30 6.52
CA GLY A 399 -1.59 -22.56 7.44
C GLY A 399 -1.16 -22.69 8.91
N ALA A 400 0.04 -22.24 9.25
CA ALA A 400 0.63 -22.33 10.59
C ALA A 400 -0.21 -21.64 11.70
N GLY A 401 -1.12 -20.74 11.30
CA GLY A 401 -2.01 -20.01 12.20
C GLY A 401 -1.34 -18.90 13.00
N ALA A 402 -2.14 -18.17 13.76
CA ALA A 402 -1.72 -16.95 14.46
C ALA A 402 -0.62 -17.15 15.52
N THR A 403 -0.56 -18.31 16.18
CA THR A 403 0.48 -18.61 17.19
C THR A 403 1.91 -18.50 16.64
N ILE A 404 2.12 -18.93 15.38
CA ILE A 404 3.43 -18.91 14.73
C ILE A 404 3.77 -17.50 14.22
N ALA A 405 2.79 -16.60 14.11
CA ALA A 405 3.03 -15.23 13.70
C ALA A 405 3.84 -14.45 14.75
N LEU A 406 3.57 -14.66 16.04
CA LEU A 406 4.23 -13.95 17.14
C LEU A 406 5.78 -13.99 17.09
N PRO A 407 6.44 -15.18 17.01
CA PRO A 407 7.89 -15.23 16.91
C PRO A 407 8.42 -14.62 15.60
N ARG A 408 7.71 -14.78 14.47
CA ARG A 408 8.11 -14.18 13.18
C ARG A 408 8.13 -12.65 13.26
N ILE A 409 7.06 -12.06 13.80
CA ILE A 409 6.93 -10.62 14.04
C ILE A 409 8.04 -10.13 14.98
N GLY A 410 8.25 -10.80 16.12
CA GLY A 410 9.27 -10.40 17.09
C GLY A 410 10.71 -10.46 16.55
N MET A 411 11.03 -11.45 15.71
CA MET A 411 12.34 -11.55 15.05
C MET A 411 12.52 -10.47 13.98
N ALA A 412 11.50 -10.24 13.15
CA ALA A 412 11.52 -9.20 12.12
C ALA A 412 11.69 -7.81 12.74
N SER A 413 10.88 -7.49 13.77
CA SER A 413 10.96 -6.24 14.53
C SER A 413 12.35 -5.99 15.12
N LYS A 414 12.99 -7.03 15.69
CA LYS A 414 14.35 -6.92 16.21
C LYS A 414 15.40 -6.71 15.10
N LYS A 415 15.21 -7.36 13.94
CA LYS A 415 16.15 -7.30 12.81
C LYS A 415 16.12 -5.95 12.11
N SER A 416 14.93 -5.38 11.88
CA SER A 416 14.76 -4.07 11.24
C SER A 416 14.88 -2.90 12.23
N GLY A 417 14.68 -3.14 13.52
CA GLY A 417 14.75 -2.10 14.55
C GLY A 417 13.45 -1.31 14.73
N LEU A 418 12.28 -1.89 14.44
CA LEU A 418 10.97 -1.19 14.57
C LEU A 418 10.79 -0.54 15.94
N ALA A 419 11.06 -1.28 17.03
CA ALA A 419 10.93 -0.75 18.38
C ALA A 419 11.87 0.44 18.66
N ALA A 420 13.08 0.44 18.08
CA ALA A 420 14.03 1.54 18.21
C ALA A 420 13.64 2.77 17.37
N ALA A 421 12.94 2.54 16.25
CA ALA A 421 12.35 3.58 15.42
C ALA A 421 11.04 4.14 15.98
N GLY A 422 10.49 3.54 17.06
CA GLY A 422 9.21 3.94 17.65
C GLY A 422 8.00 3.51 16.84
N CYS A 423 8.17 2.60 15.87
CA CYS A 423 7.09 2.10 15.02
C CYS A 423 6.16 1.16 15.81
N SER A 424 4.86 1.37 15.67
CA SER A 424 3.84 0.50 16.26
C SER A 424 3.66 -0.80 15.48
N ILE A 425 3.26 -1.86 16.17
CA ILE A 425 2.98 -3.17 15.57
C ILE A 425 1.55 -3.57 15.87
N MET A 426 0.77 -3.79 14.83
CA MET A 426 -0.60 -4.32 14.91
C MET A 426 -0.65 -5.74 14.33
N ILE A 427 -1.56 -6.57 14.81
CA ILE A 427 -1.82 -7.90 14.24
C ILE A 427 -3.29 -8.07 13.89
N ARG A 428 -3.59 -8.54 12.68
CA ARG A 428 -4.95 -8.87 12.26
C ARG A 428 -5.23 -10.36 12.43
N LEU A 429 -6.31 -10.67 13.14
CA LEU A 429 -6.78 -12.02 13.45
C LEU A 429 -8.15 -12.30 12.82
N GLU A 430 -8.53 -13.57 12.80
CA GLU A 430 -9.81 -14.04 12.27
C GLU A 430 -10.89 -14.13 13.34
N GLY A 431 -12.09 -13.62 13.04
CA GLY A 431 -13.25 -13.73 13.94
C GLY A 431 -13.15 -12.86 15.19
N ALA A 432 -14.02 -13.11 16.16
CA ALA A 432 -14.02 -12.39 17.43
C ALA A 432 -12.81 -12.79 18.29
N VAL A 433 -12.22 -11.85 19.02
CA VAL A 433 -11.05 -12.10 19.88
C VAL A 433 -11.38 -12.00 21.37
N SER A 434 -10.70 -12.83 22.16
CA SER A 434 -10.83 -12.90 23.61
C SER A 434 -9.88 -11.95 24.36
N ALA A 435 -10.15 -11.72 25.65
CA ALA A 435 -9.25 -10.99 26.54
C ALA A 435 -7.86 -11.65 26.64
N ASP A 436 -7.79 -12.98 26.70
CA ASP A 436 -6.53 -13.72 26.72
C ASP A 436 -5.69 -13.44 25.47
N THR A 437 -6.34 -13.40 24.31
CA THR A 437 -5.68 -13.12 23.03
C THR A 437 -5.03 -11.73 23.04
N ILE A 438 -5.75 -10.71 23.52
CA ILE A 438 -5.25 -9.34 23.65
C ILE A 438 -4.06 -9.27 24.62
N VAL A 439 -4.17 -9.91 25.80
CA VAL A 439 -3.08 -9.92 26.79
C VAL A 439 -1.84 -10.65 26.25
N ILE A 440 -2.02 -11.78 25.57
CA ILE A 440 -0.93 -12.53 24.95
C ILE A 440 -0.24 -11.68 23.87
N SER A 441 -0.99 -11.00 23.02
CA SER A 441 -0.45 -10.06 22.02
C SER A 441 0.41 -8.97 22.66
N LYS A 442 -0.10 -8.29 23.70
CA LYS A 442 0.68 -7.26 24.42
C LYS A 442 1.95 -7.83 25.03
N CYS A 443 1.89 -9.00 25.66
CA CYS A 443 3.08 -9.67 26.19
C CYS A 443 4.07 -10.05 25.09
N ALA A 444 3.60 -10.35 23.87
CA ALA A 444 4.44 -10.67 22.72
C ALA A 444 5.09 -9.42 22.07
N GLY A 445 4.77 -8.21 22.53
CA GLY A 445 5.29 -6.96 21.98
C GLY A 445 4.49 -6.46 20.77
N ILE A 446 3.23 -6.87 20.64
CA ILE A 446 2.27 -6.31 19.68
C ILE A 446 1.49 -5.21 20.39
N ASP A 447 1.25 -4.09 19.73
CA ASP A 447 0.61 -2.92 20.32
C ASP A 447 -0.91 -3.00 20.30
N VAL A 448 -1.48 -3.44 19.18
CA VAL A 448 -2.93 -3.48 18.95
C VAL A 448 -3.33 -4.77 18.23
N VAL A 449 -4.42 -5.39 18.67
CA VAL A 449 -5.09 -6.50 17.97
C VAL A 449 -6.20 -5.96 17.08
N VAL A 450 -6.23 -6.40 15.82
CA VAL A 450 -7.25 -6.03 14.84
C VAL A 450 -8.12 -7.25 14.58
N SER A 451 -9.43 -7.12 14.77
CA SER A 451 -10.40 -8.16 14.45
C SER A 451 -11.79 -7.54 14.21
N PRO A 452 -12.74 -8.24 13.59
CA PRO A 452 -14.09 -7.70 13.40
C PRO A 452 -14.79 -7.37 14.73
N ASP A 453 -14.65 -8.27 15.73
CA ASP A 453 -15.42 -8.21 16.98
C ASP A 453 -14.62 -8.68 18.20
N LEU A 454 -15.22 -8.49 19.38
CA LEU A 454 -14.78 -9.00 20.68
C LEU A 454 -15.71 -10.12 21.17
N GLU A 455 -15.15 -11.18 21.75
CA GLU A 455 -15.93 -12.29 22.32
C GLU A 455 -16.78 -11.80 23.51
N GLY A 456 -18.10 -11.82 23.36
CA GLY A 456 -19.03 -11.38 24.42
C GLY A 456 -19.14 -9.85 24.57
N GLY A 457 -18.48 -9.09 23.70
CA GLY A 457 -18.56 -7.63 23.65
C GLY A 457 -17.57 -6.87 24.55
N PRO A 458 -17.49 -5.54 24.40
CA PRO A 458 -16.46 -4.71 25.02
C PRO A 458 -16.39 -4.80 26.55
N GLU A 459 -17.53 -4.67 27.24
CA GLU A 459 -17.57 -4.66 28.71
C GLU A 459 -17.08 -5.98 29.33
N VAL A 460 -17.45 -7.10 28.71
CA VAL A 460 -17.05 -8.45 29.15
C VAL A 460 -15.54 -8.62 28.99
N VAL A 461 -15.00 -8.25 27.83
CA VAL A 461 -13.57 -8.33 27.55
C VAL A 461 -12.76 -7.42 28.48
N ASP A 462 -13.20 -6.19 28.74
CA ASP A 462 -12.50 -5.30 29.68
C ASP A 462 -12.45 -5.84 31.09
N SER A 463 -13.57 -6.40 31.55
CA SER A 463 -13.64 -7.03 32.87
C SER A 463 -12.66 -8.19 32.96
N ALA A 464 -12.58 -9.01 31.91
CA ALA A 464 -11.65 -10.13 31.83
C ALA A 464 -10.18 -9.66 31.76
N ILE A 465 -9.85 -8.64 30.96
CA ILE A 465 -8.50 -8.04 30.90
C ILE A 465 -8.08 -7.55 32.30
N ARG A 466 -8.92 -6.78 32.99
CA ARG A 466 -8.63 -6.32 34.36
C ARG A 466 -8.41 -7.48 35.31
N GLY A 467 -9.20 -8.55 35.18
CA GLY A 467 -9.03 -9.78 35.94
C GLY A 467 -7.65 -10.41 35.74
N ILE A 468 -7.25 -10.60 34.48
CA ILE A 468 -5.96 -11.18 34.11
C ILE A 468 -4.80 -10.33 34.63
N LEU A 469 -4.83 -9.01 34.40
CA LEU A 469 -3.76 -8.09 34.85
C LEU A 469 -3.62 -8.08 36.38
N ARG A 470 -4.73 -8.13 37.13
CA ARG A 470 -4.70 -8.23 38.60
C ARG A 470 -4.06 -9.52 39.08
N GLU A 471 -4.41 -10.66 38.48
CA GLU A 471 -3.80 -11.96 38.80
C GLU A 471 -2.32 -11.99 38.40
N MET A 472 -1.95 -11.31 37.31
CA MET A 472 -0.56 -11.15 36.92
C MET A 472 0.25 -10.26 37.87
N GLY A 473 -0.43 -9.42 38.66
CA GLY A 473 0.21 -8.49 39.58
C GLY A 473 0.67 -7.18 38.94
N VAL A 474 0.00 -6.72 37.88
CA VAL A 474 0.33 -5.50 37.13
C VAL A 474 -0.87 -4.55 37.02
N THR A 475 -0.62 -3.24 36.97
CA THR A 475 -1.66 -2.21 36.88
C THR A 475 -1.88 -1.68 35.46
N SER A 476 -0.97 -1.97 34.54
CA SER A 476 -1.03 -1.49 33.16
C SER A 476 -0.34 -2.45 32.19
N PHE A 477 -0.73 -2.39 30.92
CA PHE A 477 -0.05 -3.10 29.83
C PHE A 477 1.40 -2.64 29.61
N SER A 478 1.83 -1.50 30.13
CA SER A 478 3.24 -1.09 30.08
C SER A 478 4.17 -1.97 30.92
N GLU A 479 3.62 -2.75 31.86
CA GLU A 479 4.38 -3.62 32.76
C GLU A 479 4.50 -5.06 32.24
N VAL A 480 3.74 -5.43 31.22
CA VAL A 480 3.77 -6.80 30.66
C VAL A 480 4.81 -6.94 29.56
N ASN A 481 5.38 -8.13 29.43
CA ASN A 481 6.39 -8.42 28.41
C ASN A 481 6.47 -9.93 28.13
N ARG A 482 7.38 -10.32 27.22
CA ARG A 482 7.53 -11.73 26.80
C ARG A 482 7.84 -12.67 27.95
N SER A 483 8.37 -12.16 29.07
CA SER A 483 8.65 -12.99 30.25
C SER A 483 7.39 -13.54 30.92
N ASN A 484 6.23 -12.89 30.70
CA ASN A 484 4.92 -13.30 31.17
C ASN A 484 4.28 -14.42 30.33
N LEU A 485 4.92 -14.87 29.23
CA LEU A 485 4.37 -15.94 28.38
C LEU A 485 4.98 -17.31 28.71
N ARG A 486 4.16 -18.34 28.63
CA ARG A 486 4.57 -19.76 28.67
C ARG A 486 3.87 -20.53 27.56
N ALA A 487 4.57 -21.50 26.99
CA ALA A 487 3.95 -22.53 26.18
C ALA A 487 3.33 -23.58 27.10
N ILE A 488 2.09 -23.98 26.85
CA ILE A 488 1.34 -24.98 27.64
C ILE A 488 1.73 -26.39 27.19
N ASP A 489 2.06 -26.55 25.91
CA ASP A 489 2.46 -27.81 25.32
C ASP A 489 3.84 -27.72 24.64
N HIS A 490 4.46 -28.89 24.45
CA HIS A 490 5.80 -29.00 23.87
C HIS A 490 5.87 -28.54 22.40
N GLY A 491 4.78 -28.71 21.63
CA GLY A 491 4.73 -28.28 20.22
C GLY A 491 4.81 -26.77 20.12
N THR A 492 3.99 -26.06 20.88
CA THR A 492 4.01 -24.60 20.96
C THR A 492 5.37 -24.07 21.45
N ALA A 493 5.98 -24.72 22.45
CA ALA A 493 7.32 -24.36 22.93
C ALA A 493 8.38 -24.49 21.82
N MET A 494 8.31 -25.58 21.04
CA MET A 494 9.21 -25.82 19.90
C MET A 494 9.01 -24.83 18.75
N GLN A 495 7.78 -24.34 18.51
CA GLN A 495 7.49 -23.44 17.40
C GLN A 495 7.76 -21.96 17.73
N THR A 496 7.53 -21.56 18.98
CA THR A 496 7.56 -20.14 19.40
C THR A 496 8.83 -19.74 20.14
N GLY A 497 9.60 -20.72 20.63
CA GLY A 497 10.74 -20.49 21.51
C GLY A 497 10.34 -19.96 22.89
N LEU A 498 9.05 -20.02 23.25
CA LEU A 498 8.59 -19.74 24.60
C LEU A 498 9.04 -20.83 25.57
N ARG A 499 9.15 -20.46 26.85
CA ARG A 499 9.42 -21.41 27.94
C ARG A 499 8.21 -22.31 28.11
N LEU A 500 8.41 -23.63 28.10
CA LEU A 500 7.36 -24.58 28.45
C LEU A 500 6.94 -24.38 29.90
N ALA A 501 5.65 -24.49 30.20
CA ALA A 501 5.13 -24.42 31.57
C ALA A 501 5.89 -25.41 32.47
N GLY A 502 6.34 -24.92 33.63
CA GLY A 502 7.21 -25.69 34.54
C GLY A 502 8.71 -25.65 34.24
N LEU A 503 9.15 -25.03 33.12
CA LEU A 503 10.56 -24.80 32.81
C LEU A 503 10.94 -23.32 32.95
N GLU A 504 12.12 -23.08 33.51
CA GLU A 504 12.69 -21.73 33.65
C GLU A 504 13.45 -21.24 32.41
N ARG A 505 13.82 -22.17 31.51
CA ARG A 505 14.57 -21.87 30.28
C ARG A 505 13.84 -22.42 29.05
N PRO A 506 14.00 -21.79 27.87
CA PRO A 506 13.48 -22.32 26.61
C PRO A 506 14.07 -23.72 26.33
N LEU A 507 13.41 -24.46 25.43
CA LEU A 507 13.90 -25.77 25.02
C LEU A 507 15.29 -25.67 24.39
N PRO A 508 16.14 -26.71 24.51
CA PRO A 508 17.53 -26.69 24.03
C PRO A 508 17.69 -26.32 22.55
N THR A 509 16.68 -26.57 21.73
CA THR A 509 16.62 -26.22 20.30
C THR A 509 16.61 -24.71 20.04
N TRP A 510 16.10 -23.92 20.99
CA TRP A 510 16.04 -22.45 20.91
C TRP A 510 17.17 -21.77 21.68
N THR A 511 17.81 -22.47 22.61
CA THR A 511 19.04 -21.98 23.22
C THR A 511 20.18 -22.23 22.24
N ARG A 512 20.69 -21.18 21.59
CA ARG A 512 21.96 -21.28 20.85
C ARG A 512 23.00 -21.90 21.78
N ARG A 513 23.59 -23.02 21.37
CA ARG A 513 24.91 -23.41 21.87
C ARG A 513 25.88 -22.44 21.21
N ASP A 514 26.19 -21.36 21.91
CA ASP A 514 27.43 -20.63 21.69
C ASP A 514 28.61 -21.54 22.07
#